data_AF-A0A942FRZ9-F1
#
_entry.id   AF-A0A942FRZ9-F1
#
_cell.length_a   1.000
_cell.length_b   1.000
_cell.length_c   1.000
_cell.angle_alpha   90.00
_cell.angle_beta   90.00
_cell.angle_gamma   90.00
#
_symmetry.space_group_name_H-M   'P 1'
#
loop_
_entity.id
_entity.type
_entity.pdbx_description
1 polymer ?
#
loop_
_entity_poly.entity_id
_entity_poly.type
_entity_poly.pdbx_seq_one_letter_code
_entity_poly.pdbx_strand_id
1 'polypeptide(L)'
;MTFWPITLALAAAYNLVIGGASLFQPGAAREGRVTGLLVAGFGVVYAIAASDPVRFAPVLWAGVLGKLGVIALLGPAVRSGALPRALGWVLAGDAVFTALFLVLLLGLG
;
A
#
# COMPACT_ATOMS: atom_id res chain seq x y z
N MET A 1 -19.31 13.74 -2.93
CA MET A 1 -17.88 14.06 -3.07
C MET A 1 -17.14 12.77 -3.42
N THR A 2 -16.67 12.61 -4.66
CA THR A 2 -16.19 11.33 -5.21
C THR A 2 -14.67 11.11 -5.12
N PHE A 3 -13.91 12.12 -4.68
CA PHE A 3 -12.44 12.06 -4.63
C PHE A 3 -11.94 10.91 -3.73
N TRP A 4 -12.32 10.89 -2.45
CA TRP A 4 -11.84 9.88 -1.50
C TRP A 4 -12.22 8.44 -1.83
N PRO A 5 -13.48 8.14 -2.23
CA PRO A 5 -13.82 6.80 -2.72
C PRO A 5 -12.93 6.35 -3.88
N ILE A 6 -12.68 7.23 -4.86
CA ILE A 6 -11.83 6.91 -6.02
C ILE A 6 -10.38 6.70 -5.58
N THR A 7 -9.83 7.57 -4.73
CA THR A 7 -8.46 7.44 -4.21
C THR A 7 -8.26 6.12 -3.47
N LEU A 8 -9.21 5.72 -2.62
CA LEU A 8 -9.15 4.45 -1.88
C LEU A 8 -9.32 3.24 -2.81
N ALA A 9 -10.18 3.34 -3.84
CA ALA A 9 -10.30 2.31 -4.87
C ALA A 9 -9.01 2.15 -5.70
N LEU A 10 -8.33 3.25 -6.02
CA LEU A 10 -7.02 3.21 -6.68
C LEU A 10 -5.95 2.60 -5.77
N ALA A 11 -5.96 2.92 -4.47
CA ALA A 11 -5.08 2.29 -3.49
C ALA A 11 -5.37 0.78 -3.41
N ALA A 12 -6.63 0.38 -3.41
CA ALA A 12 -7.05 -1.02 -3.43
C ALA A 12 -6.48 -1.76 -4.65
N ALA A 13 -6.73 -1.23 -5.84
CA ALA A 13 -6.24 -1.79 -7.10
C ALA A 13 -4.71 -1.90 -7.12
N TYR A 14 -4.02 -0.85 -6.69
CA TYR A 14 -2.57 -0.84 -6.57
C TYR A 14 -2.05 -1.97 -5.68
N ASN A 15 -2.59 -2.13 -4.46
CA ASN A 15 -2.12 -3.17 -3.54
C ASN A 15 -2.52 -4.58 -4.00
N LEU A 16 -3.67 -4.75 -4.67
CA LEU A 16 -4.05 -6.03 -5.26
C LEU A 16 -3.11 -6.44 -6.40
N VAL A 17 -2.73 -5.50 -7.27
CA VAL A 17 -1.81 -5.77 -8.38
C VAL A 17 -0.41 -6.10 -7.85
N ILE A 18 0.15 -5.27 -6.97
CA ILE A 18 1.50 -5.50 -6.44
C ILE A 18 1.55 -6.74 -5.54
N GLY A 19 0.59 -6.90 -4.64
CA GLY A 19 0.49 -8.05 -3.75
C GLY A 19 0.25 -9.35 -4.52
N GLY A 20 -0.66 -9.32 -5.51
CA GLY A 20 -0.94 -10.46 -6.38
C GLY A 20 0.27 -10.85 -7.22
N ALA A 21 0.95 -9.88 -7.85
CA ALA A 21 2.17 -10.14 -8.60
C ALA A 21 3.25 -10.81 -7.74
N SER A 22 3.47 -10.30 -6.51
CA SER A 22 4.42 -10.89 -5.56
C SER A 22 4.01 -12.27 -5.06
N LEU A 23 2.70 -12.51 -4.85
CA LEU A 23 2.16 -13.78 -4.36
C LEU A 23 2.30 -14.91 -5.39
N PHE A 24 2.09 -14.60 -6.67
CA PHE A 24 2.09 -15.58 -7.76
C PHE A 24 3.39 -15.61 -8.56
N GLN A 25 4.40 -14.82 -8.18
CA GLN A 25 5.70 -14.82 -8.85
C GLN A 25 6.36 -16.21 -8.80
N PRO A 26 6.75 -16.79 -9.96
CA PRO A 26 7.49 -18.04 -10.01
C PRO A 26 8.80 -17.95 -9.23
N GLY A 27 9.10 -18.99 -8.44
CA GLY A 27 10.32 -19.03 -7.62
C GLY A 27 10.31 -18.14 -6.37
N ALA A 28 9.22 -17.40 -6.08
CA ALA A 28 9.12 -16.62 -4.86
C ALA A 28 9.16 -17.52 -3.60
N ALA A 29 10.03 -17.14 -2.67
CA ALA A 29 10.14 -17.75 -1.34
C ALA A 29 8.82 -17.64 -0.57
N ARG A 30 8.61 -18.50 0.43
CA ARG A 30 7.38 -18.55 1.22
C ARG A 30 7.11 -17.21 1.91
N GLU A 31 8.15 -16.59 2.45
CA GLU A 31 8.09 -15.28 3.11
C GLU A 31 7.61 -14.20 2.13
N GLY A 32 8.17 -14.18 0.92
CA GLY A 32 7.75 -13.24 -0.13
C GLY A 32 6.28 -13.43 -0.55
N ARG A 33 5.79 -14.68 -0.56
CA ARG A 33 4.37 -14.98 -0.81
C ARG A 33 3.49 -14.51 0.34
N VAL A 34 3.90 -14.71 1.59
CA VAL A 34 3.18 -14.19 2.76
C VAL A 34 3.11 -12.66 2.70
N THR A 35 4.21 -11.98 2.40
CA THR A 35 4.21 -10.53 2.19
C THR A 35 3.25 -10.13 1.08
N GLY A 36 3.30 -10.79 -0.09
CA GLY A 36 2.38 -10.52 -1.20
C GLY A 36 0.91 -10.70 -0.83
N LEU A 37 0.58 -11.77 -0.08
CA LEU A 37 -0.76 -12.02 0.43
C LEU A 37 -1.24 -10.91 1.37
N LEU A 38 -0.39 -10.46 2.31
CA LEU A 38 -0.73 -9.38 3.24
C LEU A 38 -0.95 -8.06 2.50
N VAL A 39 -0.10 -7.74 1.52
CA VAL A 39 -0.28 -6.55 0.66
C VAL A 39 -1.61 -6.63 -0.11
N ALA A 40 -1.92 -7.78 -0.72
CA ALA A 40 -3.21 -7.98 -1.39
C ALA A 40 -4.40 -7.86 -0.41
N GLY A 41 -4.25 -8.36 0.82
CA GLY A 41 -5.23 -8.22 1.89
C GLY A 41 -5.51 -6.75 2.25
N PHE A 42 -4.47 -5.90 2.34
CA PHE A 42 -4.66 -4.46 2.46
C PHE A 42 -5.40 -3.85 1.28
N GLY A 43 -5.21 -4.38 0.07
CA GLY A 43 -6.01 -4.02 -1.10
C GLY A 43 -7.52 -4.20 -0.86
N VAL A 44 -7.92 -5.34 -0.28
CA VAL A 44 -9.32 -5.59 0.11
C VAL A 44 -9.80 -4.60 1.17
N VAL A 45 -8.97 -4.31 2.18
CA VAL A 45 -9.30 -3.32 3.22
C VAL A 45 -9.58 -1.94 2.62
N TYR A 46 -8.76 -1.48 1.67
CA TYR A 46 -8.98 -0.19 1.00
C TYR A 46 -10.22 -0.19 0.10
N ALA A 47 -10.56 -1.33 -0.52
CA ALA A 47 -11.80 -1.47 -1.29
C ALA A 47 -13.04 -1.34 -0.38
N ILE A 48 -13.00 -1.93 0.81
CA ILE A 48 -14.06 -1.76 1.82
C ILE A 48 -14.10 -0.30 2.28
N ALA A 49 -12.95 0.30 2.60
CA ALA A 49 -12.88 1.69 3.04
C ALA A 49 -13.41 2.68 1.99
N ALA A 50 -13.27 2.37 0.68
CA ALA A 50 -13.79 3.19 -0.39
C ALA A 50 -15.32 3.33 -0.38
N SER A 51 -16.05 2.36 0.20
CA SER A 51 -17.52 2.39 0.28
C SER A 51 -18.05 3.48 1.22
N ASP A 52 -17.30 3.77 2.29
CA ASP A 52 -17.60 4.85 3.23
C ASP A 52 -16.29 5.38 3.82
N PRO A 53 -15.61 6.29 3.11
CA PRO A 53 -14.27 6.76 3.49
C PRO A 53 -14.23 7.42 4.87
N VAL A 54 -15.32 8.06 5.30
CA VAL A 54 -15.40 8.75 6.58
C VAL A 54 -15.52 7.74 7.71
N ARG A 55 -16.45 6.78 7.58
CA ARG A 55 -16.67 5.74 8.59
C ARG A 55 -15.45 4.85 8.79
N PHE A 56 -14.77 4.51 7.70
CA PHE A 56 -13.65 3.58 7.73
C PHE A 56 -12.28 4.25 7.80
N ALA A 57 -12.18 5.59 7.79
CA ALA A 57 -10.91 6.31 7.83
C ALA A 57 -9.91 5.79 8.89
N PRO A 58 -10.32 5.46 10.13
CA PRO A 58 -9.35 5.00 11.14
C PRO A 58 -8.54 3.76 10.75
N VAL A 59 -9.08 2.88 9.89
CA VAL A 59 -8.37 1.68 9.41
C VAL A 59 -7.13 2.03 8.57
N LEU A 60 -7.10 3.23 7.97
CA LEU A 60 -6.01 3.68 7.12
C LEU A 60 -4.70 3.90 7.90
N TRP A 61 -4.76 4.05 9.23
CA TRP A 61 -3.56 4.07 10.07
C TRP A 61 -2.72 2.78 9.93
N ALA A 62 -3.36 1.62 9.79
CA ALA A 62 -2.65 0.37 9.54
C ALA A 62 -1.90 0.43 8.19
N GLY A 63 -2.53 1.04 7.18
CA GLY A 63 -1.92 1.28 5.87
C GLY A 63 -0.75 2.25 5.91
N VAL A 64 -0.91 3.36 6.63
CA VAL A 64 0.16 4.36 6.85
C VAL A 64 1.37 3.71 7.52
N LEU A 65 1.16 3.00 8.64
CA LEU A 65 2.25 2.34 9.38
C LEU A 65 2.93 1.28 8.53
N GLY A 66 2.17 0.43 7.85
CA GLY A 66 2.70 -0.61 6.98
C GLY A 66 3.58 -0.04 5.87
N LYS A 67 3.09 1.00 5.16
CA LYS A 67 3.82 1.61 4.05
C LYS A 67 5.05 2.39 4.51
N LEU A 68 4.96 3.17 5.59
CA LEU A 68 6.12 3.85 6.16
C LEU A 68 7.20 2.85 6.60
N GLY A 69 6.80 1.75 7.24
CA GLY A 69 7.73 0.68 7.62
C GLY A 69 8.44 0.07 6.40
N VAL A 70 7.69 -0.27 5.35
CA VAL A 70 8.25 -0.82 4.11
C VAL A 70 9.22 0.17 3.43
N ILE A 71 8.85 1.44 3.33
CA ILE A 71 9.71 2.49 2.76
C ILE A 71 10.99 2.66 3.58
N ALA A 72 10.89 2.69 4.91
CA ALA A 72 12.03 2.85 5.79
C ALA A 72 13.00 1.66 5.72
N LEU A 73 12.46 0.43 5.61
CA LEU A 73 13.26 -0.80 5.55
C LEU A 73 13.90 -1.01 4.18
N LEU A 74 13.17 -0.78 3.09
CA LEU A 74 13.63 -1.13 1.74
C LEU A 74 14.24 0.06 0.97
N GLY A 75 13.85 1.28 1.30
CA GLY A 75 14.32 2.50 0.64
C GLY A 75 15.85 2.65 0.59
N PRO A 76 16.58 2.48 1.71
CA PRO A 76 18.04 2.54 1.71
C PRO A 76 18.69 1.50 0.78
N ALA A 77 18.17 0.28 0.78
CA ALA A 77 18.68 -0.81 -0.05
C ALA A 77 18.42 -0.59 -1.55
N VAL A 78 17.30 0.04 -1.93
CA VAL A 78 17.06 0.47 -3.31
C VAL A 78 18.03 1.59 -3.72
N ARG A 79 18.28 2.57 -2.83
CA ARG A 79 19.18 3.69 -3.11
C ARG A 79 20.65 3.26 -3.25
N SER A 80 21.09 2.29 -2.45
CA SER A 80 22.44 1.73 -2.54
C SER A 80 22.63 0.77 -3.72
N GLY A 81 21.55 0.39 -4.42
CA GLY A 81 21.57 -0.58 -5.52
C GLY A 81 21.58 -2.04 -5.07
N ALA A 82 21.40 -2.31 -3.77
CA ALA A 82 21.28 -3.67 -3.23
C ALA A 82 19.96 -4.34 -3.61
N LEU A 83 18.92 -3.56 -3.94
CA LEU A 83 17.64 -4.05 -4.46
C LEU A 83 17.35 -3.48 -5.86
N PRO A 84 16.51 -4.17 -6.67
CA PRO A 84 16.15 -3.70 -8.00
C PRO A 84 15.54 -2.30 -8.00
N ARG A 85 15.98 -1.44 -8.93
CA ARG A 85 15.43 -0.08 -9.09
C ARG A 85 13.91 -0.05 -9.32
N ALA A 86 13.35 -1.09 -9.94
CA ALA A 86 11.92 -1.23 -10.15
C ALA A 86 11.12 -1.19 -8.83
N LEU A 87 11.69 -1.70 -7.73
CA LEU A 87 11.08 -1.62 -6.41
C LEU A 87 10.96 -0.17 -5.92
N GLY A 88 11.85 0.72 -6.36
CA GLY A 88 11.76 2.16 -6.06
C GLY A 88 10.45 2.79 -6.55
N TRP A 89 9.89 2.33 -7.67
CA TRP A 89 8.59 2.80 -8.17
C TRP A 89 7.43 2.35 -7.28
N VAL A 90 7.52 1.13 -6.74
CA VAL A 90 6.55 0.62 -5.75
C VAL A 90 6.62 1.46 -4.47
N LEU A 91 7.83 1.73 -3.97
CA LEU A 91 8.00 2.58 -2.78
C LEU A 91 7.50 4.01 -2.99
N ALA A 92 7.65 4.56 -4.20
CA ALA A 92 7.10 5.87 -4.55
C ALA A 92 5.56 5.86 -4.55
N GLY A 93 4.94 4.82 -5.12
CA GLY A 93 3.49 4.63 -5.05
C GLY A 93 3.00 4.51 -3.61
N ASP A 94 3.71 3.75 -2.77
CA ASP A 94 3.43 3.65 -1.35
C ASP A 94 3.51 5.01 -0.64
N ALA A 95 4.53 5.81 -0.94
CA ALA A 95 4.68 7.15 -0.36
C ALA A 95 3.51 8.07 -0.73
N VAL A 96 3.05 8.03 -1.99
CA VAL A 96 1.91 8.82 -2.45
C VAL A 96 0.63 8.41 -1.72
N PHE A 97 0.33 7.11 -1.64
CA PHE A 97 -0.87 6.65 -0.92
C PHE A 97 -0.80 6.93 0.58
N THR A 98 0.37 6.77 1.20
CA THR A 98 0.58 7.16 2.61
C THR A 98 0.27 8.64 2.82
N ALA A 99 0.77 9.52 1.96
CA ALA A 99 0.49 10.95 2.07
C ALA A 99 -1.01 11.24 1.93
N LEU A 100 -1.68 10.62 0.96
CA LEU A 100 -3.12 10.77 0.75
C LEU A 100 -3.95 10.24 1.93
N PHE A 101 -3.55 9.12 2.54
CA PHE A 101 -4.19 8.59 3.74
C PHE A 101 -4.04 9.55 4.92
N LEU A 102 -2.85 10.13 5.10
CA LEU A 102 -2.62 11.14 6.14
C LEU A 102 -3.47 12.38 5.91
N VAL A 103 -3.60 12.87 4.67
CA VAL A 103 -4.49 14.01 4.37
C VAL A 103 -5.94 13.69 4.72
N LEU A 104 -6.43 12.50 4.38
CA LEU A 104 -7.80 12.09 4.73
C LEU A 104 -7.97 11.97 6.26
N LEU A 105 -7.05 11.30 6.94
CA LEU A 105 -7.10 11.09 8.39
C LEU A 105 -7.06 12.40 9.18
N LEU A 106 -6.15 13.31 8.80
CA LEU A 106 -5.96 14.58 9.49
C LEU A 106 -7.02 15.62 9.12
N GLY A 107 -7.63 15.52 7.95
CA GLY A 107 -8.74 16.38 7.53
C GLY A 107 -10.10 16.00 8.14
N LEU A 108 -10.19 14.85 8.81
CA LEU A 108 -11.39 14.37 9.51
C LEU A 108 -11.34 14.61 11.04
N GLY A 109 -10.19 15.00 11.58
CA GLY A 109 -10.01 15.38 12.99
C GLY A 109 -10.24 16.87 13.20
#